data_AF-A0A3M6I3W1-F1
#
_entry.id   AF-A0A3M6I3W1-F1
#
_cell.length_a   1.000
_cell.length_b   1.000
_cell.length_c   1.000
_cell.angle_alpha   90.00
_cell.angle_beta   90.00
_cell.angle_gamma   90.00
#
_symmetry.space_group_name_H-M   'P 1'
#
loop_
_entity.id
_entity.type
_entity.pdbx_description
1 polymer ?
#
loop_
_entity_poly.entity_id
_entity_poly.type
_entity_poly.pdbx_seq_one_letter_code
_entity_poly.pdbx_strand_id
1 'polypeptide(L)'
;MVPLLGGLGGVNVMARSIANGLGVASAITTSGELRFGTCLLNPPSGYALGDLELGKRFVSDLLSGEPVRIEGEAPWLERAQLPEDPQAELTIHVGCALREPAPHELLIYPRSVLVAVSEITAELAMRVRSALHDASIAEQSLACLLTSEEQMANAQLHQAASELGVPVRFDKAGSASEMASRCVPQRLPPLSVDDMAIAVATQPLDVQNIGRGRGRLAVIGLGPGAADLMVPAVKAELARANDVLGYETYVRMAGPFRADQVLHCTDNREEMLRARHAFELAAQGRSVVVVSSGDPGVFAM
;
A
#
# COMPACT_ATOMS: atom_id res chain seq x y z
N MET A 1 -18.05 19.99 -7.85
CA MET A 1 -17.90 18.52 -7.74
C MET A 1 -18.80 17.97 -6.65
N VAL A 2 -19.66 17.00 -6.96
CA VAL A 2 -20.59 16.40 -5.99
C VAL A 2 -20.33 14.90 -5.91
N PRO A 3 -19.87 14.35 -4.77
CA PRO A 3 -19.77 12.92 -4.57
C PRO A 3 -21.17 12.31 -4.38
N LEU A 4 -21.52 11.28 -5.15
CA LEU A 4 -22.85 10.64 -5.10
C LEU A 4 -22.88 9.32 -4.31
N LEU A 5 -21.74 8.65 -4.17
CA LEU A 5 -21.60 7.37 -3.47
C LEU A 5 -20.20 7.29 -2.84
N GLY A 6 -20.05 6.50 -1.77
CA GLY A 6 -18.74 6.18 -1.21
C GLY A 6 -18.17 7.24 -0.26
N GLY A 7 -19.03 7.94 0.50
CA GLY A 7 -18.59 8.91 1.51
C GLY A 7 -17.63 8.33 2.56
N LEU A 8 -17.67 7.01 2.79
CA LEU A 8 -16.76 6.27 3.68
C LEU A 8 -15.58 5.61 2.95
N GLY A 9 -15.51 5.71 1.62
CA GLY A 9 -14.49 5.08 0.77
C GLY A 9 -13.54 6.09 0.12
N GLY A 10 -13.36 7.27 0.74
CA GLY A 10 -12.44 8.30 0.24
C GLY A 10 -12.95 9.14 -0.94
N VAL A 11 -14.21 8.97 -1.37
CA VAL A 11 -14.75 9.73 -2.52
C VAL A 11 -14.81 11.23 -2.25
N ASN A 12 -14.92 11.65 -0.99
CA ASN A 12 -14.86 13.07 -0.61
C ASN A 12 -13.46 13.67 -0.85
N VAL A 13 -12.41 12.92 -0.56
CA VAL A 13 -11.01 13.32 -0.85
C VAL A 13 -10.82 13.44 -2.37
N MET A 14 -11.31 12.47 -3.13
CA MET A 14 -11.27 12.52 -4.60
C MET A 14 -12.05 13.72 -5.16
N ALA A 15 -13.26 13.99 -4.64
CA ALA A 15 -14.06 15.12 -5.05
C ALA A 15 -13.36 16.46 -4.81
N ARG A 16 -12.65 16.61 -3.66
CA ARG A 16 -11.81 17.80 -3.38
C ARG A 16 -10.63 17.92 -4.34
N SER A 17 -9.94 16.82 -4.61
CA SER A 17 -8.80 16.79 -5.54
C SER A 17 -9.21 17.23 -6.96
N ILE A 18 -10.31 16.65 -7.48
CA ILE A 18 -10.86 17.02 -8.80
C ILE A 18 -11.37 18.46 -8.79
N ALA A 19 -12.07 18.88 -7.74
CA ALA A 19 -12.59 20.24 -7.61
C ALA A 19 -11.48 21.28 -7.67
N ASN A 20 -10.37 21.04 -6.95
CA ASN A 20 -9.19 21.89 -6.96
C ASN A 20 -8.54 21.94 -8.36
N GLY A 21 -8.37 20.79 -9.01
CA GLY A 21 -7.82 20.72 -10.37
C GLY A 21 -8.67 21.42 -11.43
N LEU A 22 -9.98 21.50 -11.21
CA LEU A 22 -10.93 22.18 -12.10
C LEU A 22 -11.25 23.62 -11.68
N GLY A 23 -10.72 24.11 -10.55
CA GLY A 23 -11.05 25.43 -10.01
C GLY A 23 -12.52 25.61 -9.61
N VAL A 24 -13.21 24.53 -9.22
CA VAL A 24 -14.62 24.54 -8.80
C VAL A 24 -14.76 24.16 -7.32
N ALA A 25 -15.90 24.45 -6.70
CA ALA A 25 -16.18 24.02 -5.33
C ALA A 25 -16.59 22.52 -5.27
N SER A 26 -16.31 21.85 -4.15
CA SER A 26 -16.87 20.54 -3.82
C SER A 26 -18.07 20.69 -2.87
N ALA A 27 -19.11 19.88 -3.08
CA ALA A 27 -20.30 19.86 -2.22
C ALA A 27 -20.31 18.55 -1.40
N ILE A 28 -19.55 18.54 -0.30
CA ILE A 28 -19.48 17.39 0.60
C ILE A 28 -20.70 17.40 1.53
N THR A 29 -21.43 16.30 1.60
CA THR A 29 -22.67 16.18 2.40
C THR A 29 -22.54 15.25 3.60
N THR A 30 -21.37 14.64 3.80
CA THR A 30 -21.12 13.71 4.92
C THR A 30 -21.07 14.49 6.25
N SER A 31 -22.07 14.29 7.11
CA SER A 31 -22.26 15.07 8.35
C SER A 31 -21.03 15.09 9.26
N GLY A 32 -20.38 13.94 9.47
CA GLY A 32 -19.17 13.86 10.30
C GLY A 32 -18.01 14.69 9.74
N GLU A 33 -17.81 14.69 8.42
CA GLU A 33 -16.73 15.45 7.79
C GLU A 33 -17.02 16.95 7.77
N LEU A 34 -18.29 17.35 7.62
CA LEU A 34 -18.70 18.75 7.74
C LEU A 34 -18.52 19.28 9.16
N ARG A 35 -18.78 18.46 10.18
CA ARG A 35 -18.73 18.86 11.59
C ARG A 35 -17.31 18.84 12.15
N PHE A 36 -16.53 17.81 11.82
CA PHE A 36 -15.21 17.55 12.42
C PHE A 36 -14.05 17.86 11.47
N GLY A 37 -14.31 18.27 10.22
CA GLY A 37 -13.28 18.54 9.21
C GLY A 37 -12.63 17.28 8.61
N THR A 38 -12.97 16.09 9.11
CA THR A 38 -12.44 14.80 8.64
C THR A 38 -13.46 13.67 8.80
N CYS A 39 -13.33 12.60 8.02
CA CYS A 39 -14.13 11.40 8.16
C CYS A 39 -13.40 10.37 9.04
N LEU A 40 -13.79 10.26 10.31
CA LEU A 40 -13.16 9.33 11.27
C LEU A 40 -13.25 7.85 10.86
N LEU A 41 -14.27 7.50 10.07
CA LEU A 41 -14.51 6.14 9.58
C LEU A 41 -13.71 5.81 8.30
N ASN A 42 -12.99 6.79 7.76
CA ASN A 42 -12.09 6.60 6.64
C ASN A 42 -10.75 7.26 6.99
N PRO A 43 -9.98 6.67 7.92
CA PRO A 43 -8.71 7.22 8.35
C PRO A 43 -7.72 7.31 7.17
N PRO A 44 -6.71 8.19 7.23
CA PRO A 44 -5.78 8.41 6.13
C PRO A 44 -4.93 7.17 5.82
N SER A 45 -4.27 7.19 4.66
CA SER A 45 -3.31 6.14 4.27
C SER A 45 -2.29 5.89 5.37
N GLY A 46 -2.06 4.62 5.69
CA GLY A 46 -1.20 4.21 6.81
C GLY A 46 -1.96 3.97 8.11
N TYR A 47 -3.28 4.14 8.14
CA TYR A 47 -4.14 3.78 9.27
C TYR A 47 -5.27 2.86 8.80
N ALA A 48 -5.76 2.01 9.69
CA ALA A 48 -6.88 1.11 9.46
C ALA A 48 -7.93 1.27 10.54
N LEU A 49 -9.20 1.28 10.15
CA LEU A 49 -10.31 1.26 11.09
C LEU A 49 -10.47 -0.15 11.68
N GLY A 50 -10.74 -0.25 12.98
CA GLY A 50 -10.98 -1.52 13.66
C GLY A 50 -12.32 -2.15 13.29
N ASP A 51 -13.43 -1.47 13.57
CA ASP A 51 -14.78 -1.93 13.29
C ASP A 51 -15.66 -0.80 12.73
N LEU A 52 -16.25 -1.04 11.56
CA LEU A 52 -17.06 -0.05 10.86
C LEU A 52 -18.43 0.17 11.51
N GLU A 53 -19.07 -0.88 12.02
CA GLU A 53 -20.42 -0.79 12.59
C GLU A 53 -20.39 -0.11 13.96
N LEU A 54 -19.40 -0.43 14.80
CA LEU A 54 -19.16 0.31 16.04
C LEU A 54 -18.77 1.76 15.74
N GLY A 55 -17.91 1.98 14.74
CA GLY A 55 -17.55 3.32 14.33
C GLY A 55 -18.74 4.19 13.91
N LYS A 56 -19.74 3.62 13.20
CA LYS A 56 -20.97 4.36 12.86
C LYS A 56 -21.75 4.80 14.09
N ARG A 57 -21.86 3.95 15.11
CA ARG A 57 -22.53 4.29 16.38
C ARG A 57 -21.74 5.38 17.11
N PHE A 58 -20.44 5.18 17.27
CA PHE A 58 -19.51 6.15 17.86
C PHE A 58 -19.64 7.55 17.22
N VAL A 59 -19.63 7.62 15.88
CA VAL A 59 -19.76 8.90 15.16
C VAL A 59 -21.16 9.52 15.34
N SER A 60 -22.21 8.70 15.51
CA SER A 60 -23.55 9.19 15.82
C SER A 60 -23.62 9.86 17.19
N ASP A 61 -22.98 9.26 18.20
CA ASP A 61 -22.94 9.79 19.57
C ASP A 61 -22.13 11.10 19.60
N LEU A 62 -20.97 11.11 18.91
CA LEU A 62 -20.14 12.31 18.73
C LEU A 62 -20.90 13.44 18.00
N LEU A 63 -21.69 13.12 16.98
CA LEU A 63 -22.54 14.09 16.26
C LEU A 63 -23.66 14.65 17.14
N SER A 64 -24.07 13.92 18.17
CA SER A 64 -25.06 14.36 19.16
C SER A 64 -24.47 15.31 20.21
N GLY A 65 -23.16 15.56 20.15
CA GLY A 65 -22.46 16.54 20.98
C GLY A 65 -21.74 15.95 22.19
N GLU A 66 -21.64 14.62 22.29
CA GLU A 66 -20.82 13.98 23.32
C GLU A 66 -19.34 14.33 23.13
N PRO A 67 -18.60 14.64 24.22
CA PRO A 67 -17.18 14.90 24.11
C PRO A 67 -16.40 13.59 23.90
N VAL A 68 -15.16 13.70 23.44
CA VAL A 68 -14.29 12.56 23.12
C VAL A 68 -12.90 12.76 23.71
N ARG A 69 -12.24 11.68 24.14
CA ARG A 69 -10.79 11.69 24.41
C ARG A 69 -10.04 10.90 23.34
N ILE A 70 -8.80 11.29 23.09
CA ILE A 70 -7.92 10.59 22.15
C ILE A 70 -6.80 9.95 22.96
N GLU A 71 -6.61 8.65 22.77
CA GLU A 71 -5.53 7.88 23.39
C GLU A 71 -4.58 7.36 22.31
N GLY A 72 -3.34 7.86 22.31
CA GLY A 72 -2.30 7.49 21.34
C GLY A 72 -1.91 8.62 20.40
N GLU A 73 -0.95 8.35 19.51
CA GLU A 73 -0.40 9.36 18.60
C GLU A 73 -1.10 9.36 17.24
N ALA A 74 -1.81 10.44 16.93
CA ALA A 74 -2.46 10.66 15.64
C ALA A 74 -2.41 12.15 15.23
N PRO A 75 -1.30 12.63 14.66
CA PRO A 75 -1.16 14.05 14.30
C PRO A 75 -2.22 14.57 13.32
N TRP A 76 -2.88 13.68 12.58
CA TRP A 76 -3.97 14.05 11.68
C TRP A 76 -5.28 14.39 12.41
N LEU A 77 -5.47 13.88 13.64
CA LEU A 77 -6.63 14.20 14.48
C LEU A 77 -6.50 15.57 15.13
N GLU A 78 -5.29 16.10 15.35
CA GLU A 78 -5.08 17.46 15.88
C GLU A 78 -5.68 18.55 14.98
N ARG A 79 -5.88 18.25 13.69
CA ARG A 79 -6.51 19.14 12.72
C ARG A 79 -8.03 18.94 12.64
N ALA A 80 -8.56 17.92 13.32
CA ALA A 80 -9.97 17.66 13.39
C ALA A 80 -10.63 18.57 14.43
N GLN A 81 -11.87 18.98 14.17
CA GLN A 81 -12.64 19.86 15.04
C GLN A 81 -13.44 19.02 16.06
N LEU A 82 -12.74 18.17 16.82
CA LEU A 82 -13.35 17.25 17.77
C LEU A 82 -13.65 17.96 19.11
N PRO A 83 -14.79 17.65 19.77
CA PRO A 83 -15.09 18.15 21.11
C PRO A 83 -14.26 17.41 22.16
N GLU A 84 -12.98 17.74 22.28
CA GLU A 84 -12.05 17.00 23.15
C GLU A 84 -12.27 17.29 24.65
N ASP A 85 -12.43 16.23 25.45
CA ASP A 85 -12.43 16.28 26.92
C ASP A 85 -11.65 15.08 27.47
N PRO A 86 -10.58 15.27 28.28
CA PRO A 86 -9.84 14.16 28.89
C PRO A 86 -10.68 13.19 29.73
N GLN A 87 -11.83 13.63 30.24
CA GLN A 87 -12.76 12.83 31.06
C GLN A 87 -13.93 12.25 30.25
N ALA A 88 -13.97 12.42 28.93
CA ALA A 88 -15.02 11.90 28.07
C ALA A 88 -15.20 10.38 28.19
N GLU A 89 -16.42 9.88 28.02
CA GLU A 89 -16.65 8.43 27.91
C GLU A 89 -16.24 7.91 26.53
N LEU A 90 -16.60 8.63 25.47
CA LEU A 90 -16.17 8.31 24.11
C LEU A 90 -14.65 8.39 23.99
N THR A 91 -14.04 7.32 23.49
CA THR A 91 -12.58 7.23 23.36
C THR A 91 -12.16 6.80 21.95
N ILE A 92 -11.26 7.56 21.32
CA ILE A 92 -10.56 7.14 20.11
C ILE A 92 -9.21 6.54 20.53
N HIS A 93 -9.04 5.23 20.36
CA HIS A 93 -7.76 4.57 20.61
C HIS A 93 -6.97 4.46 19.31
N VAL A 94 -5.75 5.00 19.34
CA VAL A 94 -4.79 4.94 18.23
C VAL A 94 -3.53 4.19 18.68
N GLY A 95 -3.37 2.97 18.20
CA GLY A 95 -2.22 2.15 18.57
C GLY A 95 -2.29 0.77 17.95
N CYS A 96 -1.25 -0.04 18.13
CA CYS A 96 -1.17 -1.36 17.51
C CYS A 96 -1.66 -2.51 18.40
N ALA A 97 -1.96 -2.24 19.68
CA ALA A 97 -2.37 -3.27 20.64
C ALA A 97 -3.72 -3.86 20.25
N LEU A 98 -3.83 -5.19 20.32
CA LEU A 98 -5.08 -5.90 20.14
C LEU A 98 -6.04 -5.51 21.27
N ARG A 99 -7.26 -5.12 20.90
CA ARG A 99 -8.33 -4.74 21.81
C ARG A 99 -9.62 -5.45 21.45
N GLU A 100 -10.37 -5.85 22.46
CA GLU A 100 -11.74 -6.31 22.26
C GLU A 100 -12.64 -5.12 21.91
N PRO A 101 -13.54 -5.24 20.93
CA PRO A 101 -14.44 -4.16 20.57
C PRO A 101 -15.39 -3.82 21.72
N ALA A 102 -15.36 -2.57 22.18
CA ALA A 102 -16.23 -2.06 23.24
C ALA A 102 -17.20 -0.99 22.71
N PRO A 103 -18.38 -0.83 23.32
CA PRO A 103 -19.20 0.36 23.13
C PRO A 103 -18.41 1.62 23.49
N HIS A 104 -18.73 2.76 22.86
CA HIS A 104 -18.08 4.06 23.10
C HIS A 104 -16.60 4.14 22.71
N GLU A 105 -16.03 3.10 22.07
CA GLU A 105 -14.66 3.12 21.56
C GLU A 105 -14.62 3.17 20.02
N LEU A 106 -13.70 3.97 19.49
CA LEU A 106 -13.28 3.95 18.10
C LEU A 106 -11.83 3.49 18.01
N LEU A 107 -11.61 2.31 17.44
CA LEU A 107 -10.27 1.73 17.30
C LEU A 107 -9.69 2.11 15.93
N ILE A 108 -8.51 2.75 15.93
CA ILE A 108 -7.76 3.11 14.73
C ILE A 108 -6.33 2.56 14.85
N TYR A 109 -5.97 1.67 13.94
CA TYR A 109 -4.71 0.96 13.95
C TYR A 109 -3.72 1.60 12.96
N PRO A 110 -2.63 2.25 13.41
CA PRO A 110 -1.55 2.62 12.51
C PRO A 110 -0.91 1.35 11.93
N ARG A 111 -0.64 1.36 10.62
CA ARG A 111 0.09 0.30 9.90
C ARG A 111 1.58 0.40 10.26
N SER A 112 1.92 0.12 11.51
CA SER A 112 3.26 0.30 12.09
C SER A 112 3.99 -1.02 12.36
N VAL A 113 3.38 -2.16 12.04
CA VAL A 113 3.93 -3.48 12.34
C VAL A 113 4.50 -4.13 11.08
N LEU A 114 5.71 -4.64 11.16
CA LEU A 114 6.34 -5.46 10.12
C LEU A 114 6.61 -6.85 10.68
N VAL A 115 6.30 -7.88 9.90
CA VAL A 115 6.67 -9.27 10.26
C VAL A 115 7.70 -9.76 9.27
N ALA A 116 8.92 -9.99 9.76
CA ALA A 116 9.97 -10.65 9.02
C ALA A 116 9.87 -12.17 9.18
N VAL A 117 10.15 -12.91 8.11
CA VAL A 117 9.98 -14.36 8.05
C VAL A 117 11.20 -14.99 7.40
N SER A 118 11.79 -15.99 8.04
CA SER A 118 12.91 -16.78 7.52
C SER A 118 12.45 -18.06 6.81
N GLU A 119 11.39 -18.72 7.28
CA GLU A 119 10.87 -19.95 6.66
C GLU A 119 9.45 -19.76 6.12
N ILE A 120 9.27 -20.09 4.84
CA ILE A 120 7.97 -19.96 4.16
C ILE A 120 7.28 -21.32 4.15
N THR A 121 6.11 -21.38 4.76
CA THR A 121 5.26 -22.58 4.78
C THR A 121 3.89 -22.30 4.17
N ALA A 122 3.12 -23.34 3.86
CA ALA A 122 1.76 -23.20 3.33
C ALA A 122 0.79 -22.51 4.31
N GLU A 123 1.07 -22.58 5.62
CA GLU A 123 0.24 -22.00 6.69
C GLU A 123 0.75 -20.64 7.17
N LEU A 124 1.65 -19.99 6.41
CA LEU A 124 2.32 -18.77 6.84
C LEU A 124 1.34 -17.67 7.29
N ALA A 125 0.23 -17.45 6.57
CA ALA A 125 -0.76 -16.45 6.97
C ALA A 125 -1.37 -16.74 8.35
N MET A 126 -1.69 -18.01 8.64
CA MET A 126 -2.22 -18.42 9.95
C MET A 126 -1.16 -18.23 11.04
N ARG A 127 0.09 -18.62 10.79
CA ARG A 127 1.21 -18.47 11.72
C ARG A 127 1.47 -17.01 12.07
N VAL A 128 1.43 -16.11 11.08
CA VAL A 128 1.53 -14.67 11.29
C VAL A 128 0.39 -14.15 12.16
N ARG A 129 -0.87 -14.56 11.90
CA ARG A 129 -2.02 -14.17 12.73
C ARG A 129 -1.87 -14.65 14.17
N SER A 130 -1.44 -15.90 14.38
CA SER A 130 -1.18 -16.44 15.72
C SER A 130 -0.09 -15.65 16.44
N ALA A 131 1.05 -15.41 15.79
CA ALA A 131 2.14 -14.66 16.39
C ALA A 131 1.75 -13.23 16.77
N LEU A 132 0.94 -12.55 15.95
CA LEU A 132 0.39 -11.23 16.29
C LEU A 132 -0.58 -11.30 17.47
N HIS A 133 -1.47 -12.30 17.47
CA HIS A 133 -2.43 -12.50 18.57
C HIS A 133 -1.73 -12.78 19.91
N ASP A 134 -0.76 -13.70 19.92
CA ASP A 134 0.03 -14.06 21.10
C ASP A 134 0.84 -12.87 21.62
N ALA A 135 1.29 -11.99 20.71
CA ALA A 135 1.94 -10.73 21.05
C ALA A 135 0.97 -9.60 21.46
N SER A 136 -0.35 -9.86 21.49
CA SER A 136 -1.41 -8.86 21.73
C SER A 136 -1.32 -7.67 20.76
N ILE A 137 -1.07 -7.94 19.48
CA ILE A 137 -0.99 -6.96 18.39
C ILE A 137 -2.17 -7.17 17.44
N ALA A 138 -2.87 -6.09 17.10
CA ALA A 138 -3.96 -6.11 16.14
C ALA A 138 -3.44 -6.35 14.71
N GLU A 139 -4.04 -7.30 14.01
CA GLU A 139 -3.70 -7.64 12.62
C GLU A 139 -3.80 -6.44 11.68
N GLN A 140 -4.77 -5.54 11.92
CA GLN A 140 -4.96 -4.29 11.17
C GLN A 140 -3.72 -3.38 11.21
N SER A 141 -2.81 -3.57 12.16
CA SER A 141 -1.56 -2.81 12.29
C SER A 141 -0.44 -3.35 11.40
N LEU A 142 -0.60 -4.55 10.81
CA LEU A 142 0.38 -5.15 9.91
C LEU A 142 0.50 -4.32 8.63
N ALA A 143 1.69 -3.82 8.35
CA ALA A 143 2.01 -3.00 7.18
C ALA A 143 2.51 -3.84 6.01
N CYS A 144 3.39 -4.81 6.27
CA CYS A 144 3.97 -5.69 5.25
C CYS A 144 4.63 -6.93 5.86
N LEU A 145 4.85 -7.94 5.00
CA LEU A 145 5.79 -9.03 5.27
C LEU A 145 7.18 -8.68 4.74
N LEU A 146 8.23 -9.15 5.42
CA LEU A 146 9.62 -9.00 5.00
C LEU A 146 10.30 -10.37 4.96
N THR A 147 11.08 -10.65 3.91
CA THR A 147 11.90 -11.87 3.85
C THR A 147 13.13 -11.68 2.97
N SER A 148 13.94 -12.72 2.81
CA SER A 148 15.11 -12.72 1.93
C SER A 148 14.71 -12.56 0.46
N GLU A 149 15.51 -11.82 -0.31
CA GLU A 149 15.36 -11.71 -1.78
C GLU A 149 15.34 -13.06 -2.51
N GLU A 150 15.93 -14.10 -1.91
CA GLU A 150 15.90 -15.48 -2.42
C GLU A 150 14.47 -16.05 -2.49
N GLN A 151 13.55 -15.54 -1.65
CA GLN A 151 12.15 -15.96 -1.61
C GLN A 151 11.26 -15.16 -2.57
N MET A 152 11.80 -14.26 -3.41
CA MET A 152 11.01 -13.42 -4.33
C MET A 152 10.07 -14.22 -5.24
N ALA A 153 10.45 -15.42 -5.64
CA ALA A 153 9.67 -16.28 -6.52
C ALA A 153 8.72 -17.23 -5.76
N ASN A 154 8.73 -17.24 -4.43
CA ASN A 154 7.98 -18.20 -3.63
C ASN A 154 6.47 -17.93 -3.69
N ALA A 155 5.70 -18.84 -4.29
CA ALA A 155 4.26 -18.69 -4.47
C ALA A 155 3.48 -18.70 -3.14
N GLN A 156 3.92 -19.48 -2.15
CA GLN A 156 3.25 -19.58 -0.84
C GLN A 156 3.37 -18.26 -0.06
N LEU A 157 4.52 -17.59 -0.16
CA LEU A 157 4.74 -16.26 0.40
C LEU A 157 3.75 -15.23 -0.19
N HIS A 158 3.63 -15.20 -1.52
CA HIS A 158 2.71 -14.27 -2.19
C HIS A 158 1.25 -14.58 -1.88
N GLN A 159 0.90 -15.86 -1.78
CA GLN A 159 -0.44 -16.29 -1.36
C GLN A 159 -0.75 -15.83 0.08
N ALA A 160 0.16 -16.07 1.03
CA ALA A 160 -0.02 -15.66 2.41
C ALA A 160 -0.14 -14.12 2.56
N ALA A 161 0.67 -13.37 1.81
CA ALA A 161 0.61 -11.91 1.78
C ALA A 161 -0.74 -11.41 1.22
N SER A 162 -1.26 -12.06 0.18
CA SER A 162 -2.59 -11.77 -0.37
C SER A 162 -3.70 -12.05 0.65
N GLU A 163 -3.62 -13.15 1.41
CA GLU A 163 -4.59 -13.51 2.45
C GLU A 163 -4.56 -12.54 3.64
N LEU A 164 -3.39 -12.01 3.97
CA LEU A 164 -3.21 -10.97 5.00
C LEU A 164 -3.55 -9.56 4.48
N GLY A 165 -3.72 -9.39 3.16
CA GLY A 165 -4.00 -8.10 2.54
C GLY A 165 -2.84 -7.10 2.64
N VAL A 166 -1.59 -7.59 2.70
CA VAL A 166 -0.38 -6.75 2.85
C VAL A 166 0.65 -7.05 1.76
N PRO A 167 1.46 -6.06 1.36
CA PRO A 167 2.55 -6.29 0.42
C PRO A 167 3.71 -7.09 1.04
N VAL A 168 4.53 -7.67 0.18
CA VAL A 168 5.80 -8.32 0.54
C VAL A 168 6.97 -7.43 0.15
N ARG A 169 7.92 -7.28 1.06
CA ARG A 169 9.19 -6.59 0.86
C ARG A 169 10.34 -7.58 1.03
N PHE A 170 11.47 -7.27 0.42
CA PHE A 170 12.64 -8.15 0.38
C PHE A 170 13.87 -7.42 0.87
N ASP A 171 14.67 -8.09 1.69
CA ASP A 171 15.97 -7.63 2.16
C ASP A 171 17.07 -8.65 1.83
N LYS A 172 18.33 -8.28 2.07
CA LYS A 172 19.46 -9.21 2.02
C LYS A 172 19.23 -10.38 2.98
N ALA A 173 19.70 -11.56 2.60
CA ALA A 173 19.60 -12.76 3.41
C ALA A 173 20.14 -12.54 4.84
N GLY A 174 19.45 -13.12 5.81
CA GLY A 174 19.74 -13.00 7.24
C GLY A 174 18.61 -13.62 8.07
N SER A 175 18.76 -13.65 9.39
CA SER A 175 17.66 -14.05 10.26
C SER A 175 16.51 -13.05 10.19
N ALA A 176 15.28 -13.49 10.51
CA ALA A 176 14.11 -12.61 10.55
C ALA A 176 14.35 -11.37 11.44
N SER A 177 14.97 -11.56 12.61
CA SER A 177 15.26 -10.47 13.54
C SER A 177 16.27 -9.46 12.98
N GLU A 178 17.31 -9.94 12.28
CA GLU A 178 18.29 -9.06 11.61
C GLU A 178 17.64 -8.26 10.47
N MET A 179 16.83 -8.91 9.62
CA MET A 179 16.12 -8.24 8.53
C MET A 179 15.18 -7.15 9.07
N ALA A 180 14.38 -7.47 10.09
CA ALA A 180 13.46 -6.53 10.73
C ALA A 180 14.22 -5.32 11.32
N SER A 181 15.31 -5.57 12.04
CA SER A 181 16.12 -4.52 12.68
C SER A 181 16.82 -3.59 11.69
N ARG A 182 17.18 -4.07 10.50
CA ARG A 182 17.78 -3.23 9.45
C ARG A 182 16.76 -2.33 8.77
N CYS A 183 15.55 -2.82 8.56
CA CYS A 183 14.55 -2.14 7.73
C CYS A 183 13.61 -1.22 8.50
N VAL A 184 13.45 -1.44 9.81
CA VAL A 184 12.52 -0.67 10.64
C VAL A 184 13.27 0.11 11.72
N PRO A 185 13.13 1.45 11.79
CA PRO A 185 13.64 2.23 12.90
C PRO A 185 12.78 1.96 14.14
N GLN A 186 13.31 1.15 15.07
CA GLN A 186 12.61 0.70 16.27
C GLN A 186 13.40 1.06 17.54
N ARG A 187 12.70 1.31 18.65
CA ARG A 187 13.30 1.59 19.96
C ARG A 187 13.68 0.32 20.74
N LEU A 188 12.98 -0.79 20.46
CA LEU A 188 13.21 -2.09 21.07
C LEU A 188 13.57 -3.11 19.98
N PRO A 189 14.35 -4.16 20.30
CA PRO A 189 14.57 -5.26 19.37
C PRO A 189 13.25 -5.91 18.91
N PRO A 190 13.20 -6.54 17.73
CA PRO A 190 12.00 -7.23 17.28
C PRO A 190 11.67 -8.39 18.24
N LEU A 191 10.37 -8.66 18.42
CA LEU A 191 9.93 -9.85 19.12
C LEU A 191 10.16 -11.07 18.22
N SER A 192 11.13 -11.91 18.58
CA SER A 192 11.39 -13.17 17.87
C SER A 192 10.34 -14.22 18.24
N VAL A 193 9.75 -14.85 17.23
CA VAL A 193 8.78 -15.95 17.35
C VAL A 193 9.19 -17.03 16.35
N ASP A 194 9.89 -18.07 16.81
CA ASP A 194 10.48 -19.12 15.99
C ASP A 194 11.35 -18.60 14.83
N ASP A 195 10.90 -18.77 13.59
CA ASP A 195 11.47 -18.32 12.31
C ASP A 195 10.99 -16.92 11.89
N MET A 196 10.22 -16.24 12.73
CA MET A 196 9.66 -14.92 12.49
C MET A 196 10.17 -13.88 13.48
N ALA A 197 10.05 -12.62 13.10
CA ALA A 197 10.33 -11.49 13.97
C ALA A 197 9.31 -10.38 13.73
N ILE A 198 8.69 -9.90 14.82
CA ILE A 198 7.71 -8.82 14.78
C ILE A 198 8.40 -7.52 15.20
N ALA A 199 8.45 -6.55 14.29
CA ALA A 199 8.93 -5.20 14.57
C ALA A 199 7.76 -4.22 14.63
N VAL A 200 7.79 -3.32 15.62
CA VAL A 200 6.76 -2.30 15.83
C VAL A 200 7.40 -0.92 15.79
N ALA A 201 7.01 -0.11 14.81
CA ALA A 201 7.43 1.29 14.70
C ALA A 201 6.53 2.21 15.53
N THR A 202 7.05 3.39 15.89
CA THR A 202 6.27 4.42 16.60
C THR A 202 5.32 5.19 15.69
N GLN A 203 5.48 5.08 14.37
CA GLN A 203 4.64 5.72 13.36
C GLN A 203 4.28 4.71 12.26
N PRO A 204 3.22 4.96 11.46
CA PRO A 204 2.93 4.17 10.27
C PRO A 204 4.17 4.00 9.38
N LEU A 205 4.39 2.78 8.92
CA LEU A 205 5.52 2.44 8.07
C LEU A 205 5.31 2.92 6.63
N ASP A 206 6.30 3.61 6.07
CA ASP A 206 6.39 3.80 4.62
C ASP A 206 6.95 2.53 3.97
N VAL A 207 6.05 1.62 3.64
CA VAL A 207 6.38 0.31 3.07
C VAL A 207 7.21 0.41 1.79
N GLN A 208 7.11 1.50 1.03
CA GLN A 208 7.89 1.66 -0.19
C GLN A 208 9.39 1.83 0.09
N ASN A 209 9.75 2.31 1.28
CA ASN A 209 11.14 2.52 1.71
C ASN A 209 11.71 1.33 2.50
N ILE A 210 10.93 0.27 2.73
CA ILE A 210 11.37 -0.94 3.42
C ILE A 210 11.97 -1.91 2.42
N GLY A 211 13.27 -2.20 2.52
CA GLY A 211 13.95 -3.12 1.61
C GLY A 211 13.65 -2.78 0.13
N ARG A 212 13.39 -3.81 -0.68
CA ARG A 212 12.94 -3.65 -2.07
C ARG A 212 11.64 -4.41 -2.36
N GLY A 213 10.87 -3.92 -3.33
CA GLY A 213 9.71 -4.63 -3.84
C GLY A 213 10.09 -5.71 -4.85
N ARG A 214 9.17 -6.62 -5.15
CA ARG A 214 9.30 -7.51 -6.32
C ARG A 214 9.12 -6.68 -7.59
N GLY A 215 10.05 -6.77 -8.52
CA GLY A 215 9.91 -6.08 -9.79
C GLY A 215 8.92 -6.76 -10.71
N ARG A 216 8.62 -6.10 -11.82
CA ARG A 216 7.66 -6.59 -12.80
C ARG A 216 8.22 -6.38 -14.18
N LEU A 217 8.16 -7.42 -15.00
CA LEU A 217 8.46 -7.37 -16.42
C LEU A 217 7.16 -7.60 -17.19
N ALA A 218 6.76 -6.64 -18.02
CA ALA A 218 5.63 -6.78 -18.94
C ALA A 218 6.14 -6.70 -20.37
N VAL A 219 5.77 -7.67 -21.21
CA VAL A 219 5.99 -7.59 -22.65
C VAL A 219 4.69 -7.12 -23.28
N ILE A 220 4.73 -5.98 -23.97
CA ILE A 220 3.54 -5.33 -24.52
C ILE A 220 3.61 -5.23 -26.03
N GLY A 221 2.44 -5.32 -26.66
CA GLY A 221 2.23 -5.01 -28.06
C GLY A 221 1.52 -3.68 -28.22
N LEU A 222 2.06 -2.80 -29.06
CA LEU A 222 1.43 -1.49 -29.34
C LEU A 222 0.22 -1.61 -30.28
N GLY A 223 -0.08 -2.81 -30.77
CA GLY A 223 -1.08 -3.00 -31.82
C GLY A 223 -0.60 -2.44 -33.16
N PRO A 224 -1.50 -1.94 -34.02
CA PRO A 224 -1.18 -1.52 -35.39
C PRO A 224 -0.37 -0.21 -35.48
N GLY A 225 -0.06 0.44 -34.35
CA GLY A 225 0.83 1.61 -34.29
C GLY A 225 0.13 2.97 -34.13
N ALA A 226 -1.19 3.05 -34.30
CA ALA A 226 -1.95 4.25 -33.95
C ALA A 226 -2.26 4.30 -32.45
N ALA A 227 -1.98 5.42 -31.79
CA ALA A 227 -2.15 5.59 -30.34
C ALA A 227 -3.60 5.35 -29.84
N ASP A 228 -4.59 5.66 -30.68
CA ASP A 228 -6.02 5.45 -30.38
C ASP A 228 -6.42 3.98 -30.44
N LEU A 229 -5.64 3.14 -31.12
CA LEU A 229 -5.86 1.70 -31.22
C LEU A 229 -5.09 0.91 -30.14
N MET A 230 -4.28 1.58 -29.33
CA MET A 230 -3.59 0.96 -28.19
C MET A 230 -4.59 0.66 -27.07
N VAL A 231 -4.65 -0.60 -26.65
CA VAL A 231 -5.59 -1.06 -25.63
C VAL A 231 -5.28 -0.46 -24.24
N PRO A 232 -6.30 -0.24 -23.38
CA PRO A 232 -6.11 0.37 -22.07
C PRO A 232 -5.09 -0.33 -21.17
N ALA A 233 -4.99 -1.66 -21.25
CA ALA A 233 -4.02 -2.43 -20.47
C ALA A 233 -2.57 -2.03 -20.80
N VAL A 234 -2.25 -1.80 -22.07
CA VAL A 234 -0.91 -1.38 -22.50
C VAL A 234 -0.59 0.03 -22.02
N LYS A 235 -1.56 0.94 -22.10
CA LYS A 235 -1.43 2.31 -21.56
C LYS A 235 -1.18 2.29 -20.05
N ALA A 236 -1.88 1.43 -19.32
CA ALA A 236 -1.70 1.28 -17.87
C ALA A 236 -0.30 0.73 -17.51
N GLU A 237 0.21 -0.25 -18.27
CA GLU A 237 1.57 -0.76 -18.06
C GLU A 237 2.65 0.29 -18.35
N LEU A 238 2.53 1.01 -19.46
CA LEU A 238 3.43 2.12 -19.79
C LEU A 238 3.39 3.21 -18.72
N ALA A 239 2.20 3.58 -18.23
CA ALA A 239 2.02 4.57 -17.19
C ALA A 239 2.61 4.15 -15.83
N ARG A 240 2.85 2.86 -15.60
CA ARG A 240 3.44 2.31 -14.37
C ARG A 240 4.95 2.03 -14.48
N ALA A 241 5.46 1.88 -15.69
CA ALA A 241 6.84 1.48 -15.94
C ALA A 241 7.83 2.56 -15.48
N ASN A 242 8.92 2.15 -14.83
CA ASN A 242 10.13 2.94 -14.62
C ASN A 242 11.00 2.90 -15.88
N ASP A 243 11.07 1.74 -16.54
CA ASP A 243 11.92 1.50 -17.71
C ASP A 243 11.10 0.99 -18.89
N VAL A 244 11.37 1.55 -20.06
CA VAL A 244 10.77 1.14 -21.33
C VAL A 244 11.90 0.72 -22.26
N LEU A 245 11.93 -0.57 -22.60
CA LEU A 245 12.91 -1.16 -23.50
C LEU A 245 12.23 -1.54 -24.82
N GLY A 246 12.97 -1.51 -25.92
CA GLY A 246 12.44 -1.91 -27.21
C GLY A 246 13.34 -1.51 -28.36
N TYR A 247 12.99 -1.98 -29.56
CA TYR A 247 13.53 -1.37 -30.77
C TYR A 247 13.16 0.11 -30.78
N GLU A 248 14.13 0.99 -31.06
CA GLU A 248 13.98 2.45 -30.95
C GLU A 248 12.68 2.98 -31.56
N THR A 249 12.32 2.52 -32.76
CA THR A 249 11.09 2.91 -33.45
C THR A 249 9.86 2.64 -32.60
N TYR A 250 9.76 1.46 -31.98
CA TYR A 250 8.61 1.09 -31.17
C TYR A 250 8.59 1.83 -29.83
N VAL A 251 9.75 2.06 -29.22
CA VAL A 251 9.83 2.89 -28.00
C VAL A 251 9.34 4.30 -28.29
N ARG A 252 9.75 4.92 -29.39
CA ARG A 252 9.27 6.25 -29.79
C ARG A 252 7.76 6.29 -30.04
N MET A 253 7.19 5.21 -30.61
CA MET A 253 5.75 5.09 -30.84
C MET A 253 4.94 4.86 -29.56
N ALA A 254 5.53 4.28 -28.51
CA ALA A 254 4.83 3.94 -27.27
C ALA A 254 4.48 5.15 -26.39
N GLY A 255 5.07 6.32 -26.66
CA GLY A 255 4.82 7.53 -25.89
C GLY A 255 3.36 8.03 -25.95
N PRO A 256 3.01 9.06 -25.16
CA PRO A 256 3.90 9.89 -24.36
C PRO A 256 4.38 9.22 -23.07
N PHE A 257 5.55 9.67 -22.59
CA PHE A 257 6.17 9.16 -21.36
C PHE A 257 6.16 10.20 -20.25
N ARG A 258 6.19 9.73 -19.00
CA ARG A 258 6.45 10.57 -17.83
C ARG A 258 7.92 11.00 -17.81
N ALA A 259 8.21 12.15 -17.19
CA ALA A 259 9.55 12.72 -17.15
C ALA A 259 10.57 11.83 -16.39
N ASP A 260 10.11 10.96 -15.50
CA ASP A 260 10.95 10.05 -14.70
C ASP A 260 11.21 8.70 -15.38
N GLN A 261 10.63 8.43 -16.56
CA GLN A 261 10.82 7.15 -17.25
C GLN A 261 12.15 7.11 -18.00
N VAL A 262 12.83 5.97 -17.88
CA VAL A 262 14.09 5.71 -18.59
C VAL A 262 13.80 4.90 -19.86
N LEU A 263 14.21 5.43 -21.00
CA LEU A 263 14.03 4.79 -22.30
C LEU A 263 15.32 4.09 -22.72
N HIS A 264 15.25 2.78 -22.90
CA HIS A 264 16.37 1.96 -23.36
C HIS A 264 16.11 1.53 -24.81
N CYS A 265 16.51 2.40 -25.73
CA CYS A 265 16.38 2.17 -27.16
C CYS A 265 17.55 1.32 -27.65
N THR A 266 17.25 0.22 -28.35
CA THR A 266 18.27 -0.67 -28.92
C THR A 266 18.01 -0.92 -30.40
N ASP A 267 18.96 -1.55 -31.11
CA ASP A 267 18.73 -2.01 -32.48
C ASP A 267 17.73 -3.18 -32.49
N ASN A 268 17.19 -3.51 -33.67
CA ASN A 268 16.25 -4.62 -33.80
C ASN A 268 16.93 -5.97 -33.52
N ARG A 269 18.21 -6.15 -33.86
CA ARG A 269 18.96 -7.44 -33.80
C ARG A 269 19.54 -7.79 -32.42
N GLU A 270 19.08 -7.12 -31.37
CA GLU A 270 19.62 -7.23 -30.01
C GLU A 270 18.61 -7.84 -29.04
N GLU A 271 17.70 -8.68 -29.55
CA GLU A 271 16.56 -9.26 -28.83
C GLU A 271 17.00 -9.94 -27.52
N MET A 272 18.08 -10.73 -27.59
CA MET A 272 18.62 -11.45 -26.43
C MET A 272 19.23 -10.53 -25.36
N LEU A 273 19.96 -9.49 -25.79
CA LEU A 273 20.56 -8.51 -24.87
C LEU A 273 19.48 -7.66 -24.21
N ARG A 274 18.48 -7.25 -24.99
CA ARG A 274 17.30 -6.51 -24.52
C ARG A 274 16.51 -7.32 -23.49
N ALA A 275 16.27 -8.60 -23.75
CA ALA A 275 15.59 -9.48 -22.80
C ALA A 275 16.38 -9.61 -21.48
N ARG A 276 17.70 -9.82 -21.55
CA ARG A 276 18.57 -9.90 -20.37
C ARG A 276 18.52 -8.62 -19.55
N HIS A 277 18.68 -7.46 -20.20
CA HIS A 277 18.64 -6.17 -19.52
C HIS A 277 17.29 -5.93 -18.83
N ALA A 278 16.19 -6.31 -19.48
CA ALA A 278 14.86 -6.20 -18.90
C ALA A 278 14.70 -7.08 -17.63
N PHE A 279 15.24 -8.31 -17.65
CA PHE A 279 15.26 -9.18 -16.47
C PHE A 279 16.13 -8.61 -15.34
N GLU A 280 17.30 -8.07 -15.65
CA GLU A 280 18.20 -7.46 -14.66
C GLU A 280 17.54 -6.27 -13.95
N LEU A 281 16.88 -5.38 -14.70
CA LEU A 281 16.13 -4.25 -14.13
C LEU A 281 14.94 -4.72 -13.29
N ALA A 282 14.18 -5.72 -13.75
CA ALA A 282 13.06 -6.27 -13.00
C ALA A 282 13.54 -6.97 -11.71
N ALA A 283 14.68 -7.66 -11.74
CA ALA A 283 15.28 -8.28 -10.54
C ALA A 283 15.69 -7.25 -9.48
N GLN A 284 15.94 -6.00 -9.88
CA GLN A 284 16.20 -4.88 -8.95
C GLN A 284 14.92 -4.31 -8.31
N GLY A 285 13.75 -4.88 -8.58
CA GLY A 285 12.48 -4.38 -8.04
C GLY A 285 11.75 -3.38 -8.93
N ARG A 286 12.26 -3.10 -10.13
CA ARG A 286 11.73 -2.07 -11.03
C ARG A 286 10.53 -2.59 -11.83
N SER A 287 9.64 -1.68 -12.22
CA SER A 287 8.58 -1.96 -13.20
C SER A 287 9.11 -1.69 -14.60
N VAL A 288 9.23 -2.76 -15.38
CA VAL A 288 9.89 -2.79 -16.67
C VAL A 288 8.90 -3.19 -17.75
N VAL A 289 8.91 -2.47 -18.86
CA VAL A 289 8.10 -2.77 -20.04
C VAL A 289 9.03 -3.02 -21.23
N VAL A 290 8.82 -4.12 -21.95
CA VAL A 290 9.45 -4.35 -23.25
C VAL A 290 8.42 -4.22 -24.35
N VAL A 291 8.70 -3.36 -25.31
CA VAL A 291 7.77 -2.94 -26.35
C VAL A 291 8.02 -3.70 -27.64
N SER A 292 6.95 -4.24 -28.20
CA SER A 292 6.89 -4.79 -29.56
C SER A 292 5.81 -4.10 -30.39
N SER A 293 5.98 -4.06 -31.72
CA SER A 293 4.88 -3.74 -32.64
C SER A 293 3.84 -4.85 -32.64
N GLY A 294 2.57 -4.53 -32.91
CA GLY A 294 1.54 -5.56 -33.05
C GLY A 294 1.27 -6.27 -31.73
N ASP A 295 1.38 -7.60 -31.75
CA ASP A 295 1.19 -8.49 -30.59
C ASP A 295 2.52 -9.14 -30.19
N PRO A 296 2.88 -9.16 -28.89
CA PRO A 296 4.17 -9.67 -28.45
C PRO A 296 4.30 -11.21 -28.56
N GLY A 297 3.23 -11.93 -28.86
CA GLY A 297 3.23 -13.36 -29.14
C GLY A 297 3.41 -13.72 -30.62
N VAL A 298 3.45 -12.74 -31.53
CA VAL A 298 3.53 -12.97 -32.99
C VAL A 298 4.76 -12.28 -33.59
N PHE A 299 5.81 -13.05 -33.87
CA PHE A 299 7.07 -12.55 -34.48
C PHE A 299 7.62 -11.29 -33.80
N ALA A 300 7.60 -11.30 -32.47
CA ALA A 300 7.91 -10.16 -31.62
C ALA A 300 9.06 -10.49 -30.64
N MET A 301 9.40 -9.48 -29.84
CA MET A 301 10.61 -9.38 -28.99
C MET A 301 11.93 -9.40 -29.74
#